data_AF-A0A7C5SKP6-F1
#
_entry.id   AF-A0A7C5SKP6-F1
#
_cell.length_a   1.000
_cell.length_b   1.000
_cell.length_c   1.000
_cell.angle_alpha   90.00
_cell.angle_beta   90.00
_cell.angle_gamma   90.00
#
_symmetry.space_group_name_H-M   'P 1'
#
loop_
_entity.id
_entity.type
_entity.pdbx_description
1 polymer ?
#
loop_
_entity_poly.entity_id
_entity_poly.type
_entity_poly.pdbx_seq_one_letter_code
_entity_poly.pdbx_strand_id
1 'polypeptide(L)'
;MSVASVAVFCSARDGLDRGFVEAARAIGRGLAGAGVAVVYGGGGAGLMGEVADAALGAGGEVVGVIPRSMVEQERAHTGLDELIVVETM
;
A
#
# COMPACT_ATOMS: atom_id res chain seq x y z
N MET A 1 -7.67 23.13 -5.09
CA MET A 1 -6.48 22.27 -4.90
C MET A 1 -6.98 20.83 -4.96
N SER A 2 -6.48 20.01 -5.89
CA SER A 2 -6.77 18.57 -5.90
C SER A 2 -5.68 17.84 -5.10
N VAL A 3 -6.05 16.74 -4.44
CA VAL A 3 -5.10 15.85 -3.77
C VAL A 3 -4.47 14.97 -4.84
N ALA A 4 -3.13 14.94 -4.92
CA ALA A 4 -2.42 14.11 -5.90
C ALA A 4 -2.09 12.72 -5.35
N SER A 5 -1.78 12.63 -4.06
CA SER A 5 -1.43 11.37 -3.40
C SER A 5 -1.84 11.38 -1.92
N VAL A 6 -2.01 10.17 -1.36
CA VAL A 6 -2.33 9.96 0.05
C VAL A 6 -1.37 8.93 0.64
N ALA A 7 -0.75 9.29 1.76
CA ALA A 7 0.02 8.37 2.58
C ALA A 7 -0.92 7.51 3.45
N VAL A 8 -0.82 6.19 3.34
CA VAL A 8 -1.69 5.24 4.05
C VAL A 8 -0.89 4.47 5.10
N PHE A 9 -1.34 4.57 6.36
CA PHE A 9 -0.82 3.79 7.47
C PHE A 9 -1.83 2.73 7.89
N CYS A 10 -1.45 1.46 7.81
CA CYS A 10 -2.29 0.33 8.20
C CYS A 10 -1.43 -0.86 8.65
N SER A 11 -2.09 -1.90 9.17
CA SER A 11 -1.41 -3.07 9.73
C SER A 11 -0.73 -3.92 8.67
N ALA A 12 0.53 -4.31 8.90
CA ALA A 12 1.24 -5.33 8.12
C ALA A 12 0.89 -6.78 8.53
N ARG A 13 0.05 -6.97 9.55
CA ARG A 13 -0.34 -8.30 10.04
C ARG A 13 -1.46 -8.92 9.20
N ASP A 14 -1.27 -10.18 8.85
CA ASP A 14 -2.28 -11.05 8.26
C ASP A 14 -3.34 -11.49 9.28
N GLY A 15 -4.46 -12.04 8.79
CA GLY A 15 -5.49 -12.67 9.63
C GLY A 15 -6.37 -11.71 10.42
N LEU A 16 -6.41 -10.43 10.03
CA LEU A 16 -7.35 -9.46 10.57
C LEU A 16 -8.79 -9.77 10.14
N ASP A 17 -9.74 -9.27 10.93
CA ASP A 17 -11.16 -9.45 10.63
C ASP A 17 -11.49 -8.96 9.21
N ARG A 18 -12.39 -9.70 8.54
CA ARG A 18 -12.77 -9.46 7.15
C ARG A 18 -13.25 -8.03 6.92
N GLY A 19 -13.90 -7.39 7.89
CA GLY A 19 -14.34 -6.01 7.78
C GLY A 19 -13.20 -5.03 7.52
N PHE A 20 -12.03 -5.24 8.16
CA PHE A 20 -10.85 -4.40 7.93
C PHE A 20 -10.22 -4.63 6.55
N VAL A 21 -10.19 -5.89 6.09
CA VAL A 21 -9.69 -6.24 4.76
C VAL A 21 -10.54 -5.60 3.68
N GLU A 22 -11.87 -5.68 3.78
CA GLU A 22 -12.78 -5.06 2.81
C GLU A 22 -12.66 -3.53 2.83
N ALA A 23 -12.49 -2.92 4.02
CA ALA A 23 -12.28 -1.49 4.15
C ALA A 23 -10.96 -1.05 3.50
N ALA A 24 -9.85 -1.76 3.74
CA ALA A 24 -8.56 -1.51 3.11
C ALA A 24 -8.66 -1.55 1.57
N ARG A 25 -9.30 -2.59 1.04
CA ARG A 25 -9.55 -2.72 -0.41
C ARG A 25 -10.43 -1.60 -0.97
N ALA A 26 -11.47 -1.20 -0.23
CA ALA A 26 -12.35 -0.10 -0.63
C ALA A 26 -11.60 1.23 -0.69
N ILE A 27 -10.69 1.48 0.25
CA ILE A 27 -9.81 2.67 0.25
C ILE A 27 -8.91 2.64 -0.99
N GLY A 28 -8.21 1.54 -1.25
CA GLY A 28 -7.32 1.41 -2.41
C GLY A 28 -8.03 1.68 -3.74
N ARG A 29 -9.19 1.03 -3.97
CA ARG A 29 -10.01 1.27 -5.16
C ARG A 29 -10.55 2.71 -5.24
N GLY A 30 -10.95 3.28 -4.11
CA GLY A 30 -11.50 4.63 -4.05
C GLY A 30 -10.48 5.70 -4.41
N LEU A 31 -9.26 5.57 -3.89
CA LEU A 31 -8.15 6.48 -4.22
C LEU A 31 -7.75 6.35 -5.69
N ALA A 32 -7.59 5.13 -6.19
CA ALA A 32 -7.31 4.87 -7.60
C ALA A 32 -8.38 5.47 -8.53
N GLY A 33 -9.66 5.21 -8.24
CA GLY A 33 -10.78 5.74 -9.03
C GLY A 33 -10.91 7.28 -8.99
N ALA A 34 -10.35 7.92 -7.96
CA ALA A 34 -10.26 9.38 -7.87
C ALA A 34 -9.00 9.95 -8.55
N GLY A 35 -8.14 9.11 -9.14
CA GLY A 35 -6.85 9.54 -9.71
C GLY A 35 -5.85 9.98 -8.65
N VAL A 36 -5.94 9.43 -7.43
CA VAL A 36 -5.07 9.75 -6.30
C VAL A 36 -4.12 8.59 -6.06
N ALA A 37 -2.81 8.85 -6.12
CA ALA A 37 -1.79 7.83 -5.89
C ALA A 37 -1.76 7.39 -4.41
N VAL A 38 -1.47 6.10 -4.19
CA VAL A 38 -1.27 5.53 -2.84
C VAL A 38 0.22 5.53 -2.52
N VAL A 39 0.59 6.14 -1.38
CA VAL A 39 1.94 6.06 -0.83
C VAL A 39 1.90 5.30 0.49
N TYR A 40 2.77 4.31 0.70
CA TYR A 40 2.75 3.51 1.93
C TYR A 40 4.10 2.84 2.24
N GLY A 41 4.14 1.98 3.27
CA GLY A 41 5.37 1.34 3.77
C GLY A 41 5.97 0.22 2.90
N GLY A 42 5.45 -0.05 1.70
CA GLY A 42 6.06 -0.99 0.74
C GLY A 42 5.96 -2.50 1.05
N GLY A 43 5.37 -2.89 2.17
CA GLY A 43 5.18 -4.30 2.56
C GLY A 43 3.97 -4.97 1.90
N GLY A 44 4.11 -6.21 1.45
CA GLY A 44 3.06 -6.98 0.77
C GLY A 44 2.17 -7.82 1.68
N ALA A 45 2.28 -7.68 3.00
CA ALA A 45 1.51 -8.44 3.99
C ALA A 45 0.36 -7.62 4.60
N GLY A 46 -0.62 -8.30 5.19
CA GLY A 46 -1.71 -7.69 5.94
C GLY A 46 -2.52 -6.68 5.13
N LEU A 47 -3.03 -5.65 5.81
CA LEU A 47 -3.83 -4.60 5.16
C LEU A 47 -3.00 -3.75 4.19
N MET A 48 -1.68 -3.66 4.40
CA MET A 48 -0.77 -2.94 3.54
C MET A 48 -0.80 -3.49 2.11
N GLY A 49 -0.65 -4.81 1.97
CA GLY A 49 -0.81 -5.48 0.68
C GLY A 49 -2.23 -5.29 0.11
N GLU A 50 -3.26 -5.41 0.94
CA GLU A 50 -4.65 -5.30 0.51
C GLU A 50 -5.03 -3.91 -0.05
N VAL A 51 -4.48 -2.83 0.51
CA VAL A 51 -4.64 -1.47 -0.05
C VAL A 51 -3.91 -1.36 -1.39
N ALA A 52 -2.65 -1.81 -1.44
CA ALA A 52 -1.80 -1.70 -2.62
C ALA A 52 -2.36 -2.49 -3.80
N ASP A 53 -2.68 -3.77 -3.60
CA ASP A 53 -3.26 -4.65 -4.63
C ASP A 53 -4.59 -4.13 -5.14
N ALA A 54 -5.43 -3.59 -4.26
CA ALA A 54 -6.73 -3.05 -4.65
C ALA A 54 -6.62 -1.76 -5.47
N ALA A 55 -5.63 -0.91 -5.17
CA ALA A 55 -5.34 0.29 -5.95
C ALA A 55 -4.76 -0.08 -7.33
N LEU A 56 -3.75 -0.95 -7.37
CA LEU A 56 -3.15 -1.45 -8.61
C LEU A 56 -4.18 -2.14 -9.51
N GLY A 57 -5.02 -3.02 -8.95
CA GLY A 57 -6.08 -3.70 -9.68
C GLY A 57 -7.17 -2.78 -10.23
N ALA A 58 -7.28 -1.55 -9.70
CA ALA A 58 -8.14 -0.49 -10.21
C ALA A 58 -7.42 0.47 -11.17
N GLY A 59 -6.16 0.21 -11.51
CA GLY A 59 -5.33 1.04 -12.39
C GLY A 59 -4.78 2.31 -11.72
N GLY A 60 -4.74 2.36 -10.39
CA GLY A 60 -4.13 3.45 -9.65
C GLY A 60 -2.62 3.28 -9.47
N GLU A 61 -1.93 4.40 -9.27
CA GLU A 61 -0.50 4.45 -9.00
C GLU A 61 -0.20 4.15 -7.53
N VAL A 62 0.77 3.27 -7.26
CA VAL A 62 1.18 2.89 -5.91
C VAL A 62 2.70 2.98 -5.72
N VAL A 63 3.11 3.76 -4.72
CA VAL A 63 4.51 3.96 -4.31
C VAL A 63 4.74 3.40 -2.92
N GLY A 64 5.71 2.49 -2.80
CA GLY A 64 6.17 1.95 -1.53
C GLY A 64 7.46 2.62 -1.05
N VAL A 65 7.59 2.88 0.25
CA VAL A 65 8.83 3.31 0.89
C VAL A 65 9.15 2.38 2.04
N ILE A 66 10.30 1.70 1.98
CA ILE A 66 10.66 0.66 2.96
C ILE A 66 12.14 0.75 3.38
N PRO A 67 12.46 0.64 4.68
CA PRO A 67 13.84 0.50 5.11
C PRO A 67 14.47 -0.81 4.61
N ARG A 68 15.74 -0.78 4.23
CA ARG A 68 16.51 -1.94 3.74
C ARG A 68 16.43 -3.13 4.69
N SER A 69 16.47 -2.88 6.00
CA SER A 69 16.36 -3.91 7.04
C SER A 69 15.00 -4.61 7.12
N MET A 70 13.95 -4.02 6.54
CA MET A 70 12.56 -4.50 6.63
C MET A 70 12.07 -5.19 5.35
N VAL A 71 12.85 -5.15 4.25
CA VAL A 71 12.46 -5.69 2.94
C VAL A 71 12.03 -7.16 3.01
N GLU A 72 12.82 -8.01 3.68
CA GLU A 72 12.49 -9.44 3.81
C GLU A 72 11.36 -9.67 4.82
N GLN A 73 11.42 -9.01 5.98
CA GLN A 73 10.46 -9.21 7.07
C GLN A 73 9.03 -8.82 6.67
N GLU A 74 8.88 -7.69 5.97
CA GLU A 74 7.58 -7.15 5.56
C GLU A 74 7.12 -7.67 4.20
N ARG A 75 7.86 -8.64 3.62
CA ARG A 75 7.57 -9.24 2.31
C ARG A 75 7.36 -8.14 1.27
N ALA A 76 8.40 -7.34 1.03
CA ALA A 76 8.34 -6.18 0.15
C ALA A 76 7.55 -6.46 -1.15
N HIS A 77 6.63 -5.57 -1.47
CA HIS A 77 5.68 -5.76 -2.56
C HIS A 77 6.38 -5.56 -3.92
N THR A 78 6.48 -6.61 -4.72
CA THR A 78 7.26 -6.61 -5.97
C THR A 78 6.49 -6.09 -7.19
N GLY A 79 5.18 -5.93 -7.09
CA GLY A 79 4.30 -5.46 -8.17
C GLY A 79 3.94 -3.97 -8.13
N LEU A 80 4.61 -3.16 -7.32
CA LEU A 80 4.34 -1.72 -7.24
C LEU A 80 4.88 -0.98 -8.47
N ASP A 81 4.31 0.19 -8.77
CA ASP A 81 4.86 1.10 -9.79
C ASP A 81 6.25 1.60 -9.39
N GLU A 82 6.43 1.89 -8.10
CA GLU A 82 7.72 2.26 -7.53
C GLU A 82 7.88 1.71 -6.10
N LEU A 83 9.07 1.20 -5.80
CA LEU A 83 9.48 0.81 -4.45
C LEU A 83 10.80 1.49 -4.10
N ILE A 84 10.74 2.46 -3.20
CA ILE A 84 11.87 3.22 -2.70
C ILE A 84 12.43 2.52 -1.47
N VAL A 85 13.64 1.96 -1.61
CA VAL A 85 14.37 1.37 -0.47
C VAL A 85 15.27 2.41 0.16
N VAL A 86 15.06 2.70 1.44
CA VAL A 86 15.84 3.67 2.22
C VAL A 86 16.75 2.96 3.23
N GLU A 87 17.83 3.60 3.66
CA GLU A 87 18.80 2.95 4.59
C GLU A 87 18.24 2.80 6.01
N THR A 88 17.44 3.75 6.49
CA THR A 88 16.86 3.76 7.84
C THR A 88 15.44 4.32 7.82
N MET A 89 14.73 4.15 8.95
CA MET A 89 13.46 4.86 9.21
C MET A 89 13.68 6.37 9.36
#